data_AF-A0AAX3FP21-F1
#
_entry.id   AF-A0AAX3FP21-F1
#
_cell.length_a   1.000
_cell.length_b   1.000
_cell.length_c   1.000
_cell.angle_alpha   90.00
_cell.angle_beta   90.00
_cell.angle_gamma   90.00
#
_symmetry.space_group_name_H-M   'P 1'
#
loop_
_entity.id
_entity.type
_entity.pdbx_description
1 polymer ?
#
loop_
_entity_poly.entity_id
_entity_poly.type
_entity_poly.pdbx_seq_one_letter_code
_entity_poly.pdbx_strand_id
1 'polypeptide(L)' 'MNQARVKSRYGEPLESGAPYRIPIYGRTGGWEAYRFRGMSKNINVLFKYTVEMEVEWIVFRLSEKSPQP' A
#
# COMPACT_ATOMS: atom_id res chain seq x y z
N MET A 1 -12.94 4.44 -4.19
CA MET A 1 -12.52 4.51 -2.77
C MET A 1 -11.18 5.19 -2.83
N ASN A 2 -11.01 6.36 -2.22
CA ASN A 2 -9.78 7.15 -2.37
C ASN A 2 -8.85 7.01 -1.15
N GLN A 3 -7.63 7.51 -1.28
CA GLN A 3 -6.61 7.50 -0.23
C GLN A 3 -7.13 8.07 1.10
N ALA A 4 -7.82 9.22 1.08
CA ALA A 4 -8.35 9.84 2.28
C ALA A 4 -9.33 8.91 3.04
N ARG A 5 -10.19 8.19 2.31
CA ARG A 5 -11.11 7.22 2.89
C ARG A 5 -10.40 5.96 3.41
N VAL A 6 -9.32 5.52 2.74
CA VAL A 6 -8.47 4.41 3.23
C VAL A 6 -7.85 4.80 4.57
N LYS A 7 -7.20 5.97 4.66
CA LYS A 7 -6.62 6.49 5.91
C LYS A 7 -7.65 6.65 7.02
N SER A 8 -8.81 7.23 6.71
CA SER A 8 -9.90 7.39 7.68
C SER A 8 -10.37 6.04 8.25
N ARG A 9 -10.37 4.98 7.44
CA ARG A 9 -10.83 3.64 7.85
C ARG A 9 -9.76 2.83 8.59
N TYR A 10 -8.49 2.99 8.22
CA TYR A 10 -7.42 2.08 8.63
C TYR A 10 -6.30 2.75 9.45
N GLY A 11 -6.34 4.07 9.62
CA GLY A 11 -5.34 4.86 10.33
C GLY A 11 -4.18 5.27 9.42
N GLU A 12 -3.06 5.61 10.03
CA GLU A 12 -1.84 5.95 9.30
C GLU A 12 -1.16 4.70 8.73
N PRO A 13 -0.64 4.76 7.49
CA PRO A 13 0.08 3.64 6.89
C PRO A 13 1.46 3.44 7.54
N LEU A 14 1.95 2.22 7.50
CA LEU A 14 3.31 1.88 7.95
C LEU A 14 4.37 2.46 7.02
N GLU A 15 4.11 2.40 5.73
CA GLU A 15 4.96 2.91 4.66
C GLU A 15 4.07 3.52 3.59
N SER A 16 4.56 4.56 2.92
CA SER A 16 3.88 5.14 1.78
C SER A 16 4.87 5.57 0.71
N GLY A 17 4.43 5.50 -0.55
CA GLY A 17 5.14 6.03 -1.70
C GLY A 17 4.29 7.06 -2.41
N ALA A 18 4.87 8.22 -2.71
CA ALA A 18 4.22 9.24 -3.53
C ALA A 18 4.06 8.77 -4.98
N PRO A 19 3.13 9.36 -5.76
CA PRO A 19 3.08 9.17 -7.20
C PRO A 19 4.43 9.44 -7.87
N TYR A 20 4.79 8.63 -8.85
CA TYR A 20 6.07 8.73 -9.54
C TYR A 20 5.92 8.48 -11.05
N ARG A 21 6.92 8.91 -11.82
CA ARG A 21 6.93 8.75 -13.28
C ARG A 21 7.81 7.57 -13.66
N ILE A 22 7.25 6.67 -14.46
CA ILE A 22 7.99 5.59 -15.12
C ILE A 22 8.28 6.05 -16.56
N PRO A 23 9.54 6.05 -17.03
CA PRO A 23 9.90 6.63 -18.33
C PRO A 23 9.08 6.14 -19.53
N ILE A 24 8.67 4.87 -19.54
CA ILE A 24 7.95 4.23 -20.66
C ILE A 24 6.43 4.11 -20.39
N TYR A 25 6.02 4.04 -19.12
CA TYR A 25 4.63 3.75 -18.73
C TYR A 25 3.85 4.98 -18.23
N GLY A 26 4.46 6.16 -18.21
CA GLY A 26 3.79 7.39 -17.79
C GLY A 26 3.78 7.59 -16.27
N ARG A 27 2.78 8.31 -15.75
CA ARG A 27 2.63 8.53 -14.31
C ARG A 27 1.94 7.33 -13.66
N THR A 28 2.49 6.87 -12.56
CA THR A 28 1.90 5.87 -11.67
C THR A 28 1.48 6.57 -10.38
N GLY A 29 0.33 6.19 -9.83
CA GLY A 29 -0.11 6.72 -8.55
C GLY A 29 0.74 6.23 -7.38
N GLY A 30 0.41 6.72 -6.20
CA GLY A 30 1.10 6.35 -4.97
C GLY A 30 0.72 4.96 -4.48
N TRP A 31 1.26 4.60 -3.32
CA TRP A 31 0.84 3.41 -2.60
C TRP A 31 0.99 3.61 -1.09
N GLU A 32 0.25 2.82 -0.32
CA GLU A 32 0.30 2.80 1.14
C GLU A 32 0.25 1.36 1.65
N ALA A 33 1.13 1.02 2.60
CA ALA A 33 1.18 -0.29 3.23
C ALA A 33 0.59 -0.25 4.63
N TYR A 34 -0.26 -1.23 4.92
CA TYR A 34 -0.92 -1.41 6.21
C TYR A 34 -0.67 -2.82 6.75
N ARG A 35 -0.74 -2.95 8.06
CA ARG A 35 -0.77 -4.25 8.75
C ARG A 35 -2.02 -4.34 9.59
N PHE A 36 -2.88 -5.28 9.24
CA PHE A 36 -4.16 -5.45 9.91
C PHE A 36 -4.05 -6.45 11.06
N ARG A 37 -4.78 -6.18 12.14
CA ARG A 37 -4.98 -7.14 13.23
C ARG A 37 -5.72 -8.36 12.69
N GLY A 38 -5.28 -9.56 13.06
CA GLY A 38 -5.84 -10.82 12.56
C GLY A 38 -5.17 -11.38 11.31
N MET A 39 -4.22 -10.65 10.70
CA MET A 39 -3.33 -11.21 9.67
C MET A 39 -1.97 -11.62 10.23
N SER A 40 -1.31 -12.55 9.55
CA SER A 40 0.07 -12.93 9.84
C SER A 40 0.97 -11.68 9.84
N LYS A 41 1.88 -11.59 10.82
CA LYS A 41 2.86 -10.49 10.91
C LYS A 41 3.77 -10.40 9.67
N ASN A 42 3.84 -11.48 8.89
CA ASN A 42 4.63 -11.56 7.68
C ASN A 42 3.86 -11.06 6.46
N ILE A 43 2.64 -10.54 6.60
CA ILE A 43 1.84 -10.02 5.49
C ILE A 43 1.57 -8.53 5.71
N ASN A 44 1.92 -7.73 4.71
CA ASN A 44 1.46 -6.35 4.59
C ASN A 44 0.43 -6.26 3.46
N VAL A 45 -0.57 -5.40 3.63
CA VAL A 45 -1.54 -5.08 2.58
C VAL A 45 -1.18 -3.73 2.00
N LEU A 46 -0.98 -3.69 0.69
CA LEU A 46 -0.71 -2.46 -0.04
C LEU A 46 -1.97 -2.03 -0.78
N PHE A 47 -2.40 -0.80 -0.54
CA PHE A 47 -3.30 -0.09 -1.46
C PHE A 47 -2.42 0.62 -2.47
N LYS A 48 -2.62 0.32 -3.76
CA LYS A 48 -2.02 1.07 -4.86
C LYS A 48 -3.08 1.96 -5.48
N TYR A 49 -2.71 3.18 -5.80
CA TYR A 49 -3.63 4.19 -6.30
C TYR A 49 -3.38 4.53 -7.77
N THR A 50 -4.41 5.05 -8.43
CA THR A 50 -4.26 5.82 -9.66
C THR A 50 -3.59 7.17 -9.35
N VAL A 51 -3.28 7.95 -10.40
CA VAL A 51 -2.67 9.29 -10.23
C VAL A 51 -3.63 10.30 -9.57
N GLU A 52 -4.94 10.06 -9.63
CA GLU A 52 -6.01 10.77 -8.94
C GLU A 52 -6.24 10.27 -7.50
N MET A 53 -5.41 9.34 -7.02
CA MET A 53 -5.46 8.78 -5.67
C MET A 53 -6.71 7.93 -5.37
N GLU A 54 -7.34 7.37 -6.42
CA GLU A 54 -8.34 6.31 -6.28
C GLU A 54 -7.67 4.94 -6.14
N VAL A 55 -8.21 4.07 -5.29
CA VAL A 55 -7.69 2.70 -5.14
C VAL A 55 -7.84 1.95 -6.46
N GLU A 56 -6.71 1.54 -7.03
CA GLU A 56 -6.63 0.77 -8.25
C GLU A 56 -6.42 -0.73 -7.94
N TRP A 57 -5.51 -1.03 -7.00
CA TRP A 57 -5.18 -2.40 -6.62
C TRP A 57 -5.04 -2.57 -5.11
N ILE A 58 -5.37 -3.77 -4.63
CA ILE A 58 -5.04 -4.25 -3.28
C ILE A 58 -4.10 -5.43 -3.45
N VAL A 59 -2.89 -5.31 -2.90
CA VAL A 59 -1.82 -6.32 -3.04
C VAL A 59 -1.44 -6.84 -1.66
N PHE A 60 -1.41 -8.17 -1.51
CA PHE A 60 -0.87 -8.82 -0.31
C PHE A 60 0.61 -9.12 -0.55
N ARG A 61 1.47 -8.47 0.23
CA ARG A 61 2.93 -8.62 0.14
C ARG A 61 3.42 -9.43 1.33
N LEU A 62 4.11 -10.53 1.04
CA LEU A 62 4.92 -11.23 2.03
C LEU A 62 6.11 -10.36 2.42
N SER A 63 6.32 -10.18 3.71
CA SER A 63 7.45 -9.47 4.28
C SER A 63 8.59 -10.46 4.44
N GLU A 64 9.74 -10.18 3.83
CA GLU A 64 10.95 -10.96 4.07
C GLU A 64 11.49 -10.69 5.47
N LYS A 65 10.97 -11.42 6.45
CA LYS A 65 11.67 -11.78 7.68
C LYS A 65 10.90 -12.90 8.37
N SER A 66 11.30 -14.14 8.10
CA SER A 66 11.27 -15.15 9.14
C SER A 66 12.03 -14.57 10.35
N PRO A 67 11.51 -14.63 11.58
CA PRO A 67 12.38 -14.48 12.74
C PRO A 67 13.50 -15.51 12.56
N GLN A 68 14.75 -15.06 12.44
CA GLN A 68 15.87 -15.97 12.60
C GLN A 68 15.77 -16.53 14.04
N PRO A 69 15.96 -17.85 14.22
CA PRO A 69 15.87 -18.50 15.53
C PRO A 69 16.83 -17.88 16.55
#